data_AF-A0A2V7J7W2-F1
#
_entry.id   AF-A0A2V7J7W2-F1
#
_cell.length_a   1.000
_cell.length_b   1.000
_cell.length_c   1.000
_cell.angle_alpha   90.00
_cell.angle_beta   90.00
_cell.angle_gamma   90.00
#
_symmetry.space_group_name_H-M   'P 1'
#
loop_
_entity.id
_entity.type
_entity.pdbx_description
1 polymer ?
#
loop_
_entity_poly.entity_id
_entity_poly.type
_entity_poly.pdbx_seq_one_letter_code
_entity_poly.pdbx_strand_id
1 'polypeptide(L)'
;MDMTRRQFLATTAAAVSAGNRLRGRVPCVLLDLQRDSLRESVAGYAAGFQPRVVRADMPDIPPCAVLLVPAALEISPLAARAIVRCLHAGATAILESAAGFLDERAFCAERTVLQDYFDINVEPPVQLWPRQTPYVDYLWPYAAKLRDFSRVVPLGGQAGERIAWVDRLPVALKRGSGRGTLIFLGSPLGPALWAGDVEARGWVSAVLATASERCARPPSC
;
A
#
# COMPACT_ATOMS: atom_id res chain seq x y z
N MET A 1 -24.44 -12.83 -38.31
CA MET A 1 -25.00 -12.79 -36.93
C MET A 1 -24.64 -11.42 -36.36
N ASP A 2 -25.57 -10.48 -36.41
CA ASP A 2 -25.34 -9.11 -35.92
C ASP A 2 -25.60 -9.04 -34.42
N MET A 3 -24.51 -9.03 -33.65
CA MET A 3 -24.55 -8.81 -32.20
C MET A 3 -24.69 -7.31 -31.94
N THR A 4 -25.72 -6.93 -31.18
CA THR A 4 -25.89 -5.52 -30.79
C THR A 4 -24.87 -5.11 -29.73
N ARG A 5 -24.48 -3.83 -29.70
CA ARG A 5 -23.49 -3.27 -28.75
C ARG A 5 -23.85 -3.55 -27.28
N ARG A 6 -25.14 -3.65 -26.95
CA ARG A 6 -25.63 -4.04 -25.61
C ARG A 6 -25.40 -5.51 -25.29
N GLN A 7 -25.56 -6.40 -26.27
CA GLN A 7 -25.28 -7.83 -26.08
C GLN A 7 -23.78 -8.06 -25.92
N PHE A 8 -22.93 -7.38 -26.69
CA PHE A 8 -21.48 -7.46 -26.50
C PHE A 8 -21.05 -7.03 -25.09
N LEU A 9 -21.58 -5.90 -24.59
CA LEU A 9 -21.31 -5.43 -23.22
C LEU A 9 -21.87 -6.36 -22.15
N ALA A 10 -23.06 -6.94 -22.36
CA ALA A 10 -23.63 -7.92 -21.43
C ALA A 10 -22.81 -9.21 -21.39
N THR A 11 -22.32 -9.69 -22.53
CA THR A 11 -21.51 -10.91 -22.63
C THR A 11 -20.10 -10.70 -22.07
N THR A 12 -19.48 -9.54 -22.29
CA THR A 12 -18.20 -9.19 -21.64
C THR A 12 -18.36 -8.97 -20.14
N ALA A 13 -19.42 -8.28 -19.69
CA ALA A 13 -19.70 -8.12 -18.26
C ALA A 13 -19.99 -9.47 -17.58
N ALA A 14 -20.70 -10.38 -18.25
CA ALA A 14 -20.97 -11.73 -17.75
C ALA A 14 -19.70 -12.60 -17.72
N ALA A 15 -18.84 -12.52 -18.73
CA ALA A 15 -17.56 -13.25 -18.76
C ALA A 15 -16.59 -12.75 -17.68
N VAL A 16 -16.49 -11.44 -17.46
CA VAL A 16 -15.70 -10.83 -16.37
C VAL A 16 -16.29 -11.19 -15.00
N SER A 17 -17.62 -11.29 -14.89
CA SER A 17 -18.30 -11.66 -13.63
C SER A 17 -18.22 -13.15 -13.32
N ALA A 18 -18.22 -14.02 -14.34
CA ALA A 18 -18.14 -15.47 -14.17
C ALA A 18 -16.70 -15.94 -13.93
N GLY A 19 -15.70 -15.33 -14.60
CA GLY A 19 -14.28 -15.60 -14.36
C GLY A 19 -13.83 -15.22 -12.94
N ASN A 20 -14.52 -14.27 -12.30
CA ASN A 20 -14.22 -13.81 -10.93
C ASN A 20 -14.89 -14.62 -9.81
N ARG A 21 -15.80 -15.54 -10.12
CA ARG A 21 -16.60 -16.26 -9.10
C ARG A 21 -16.03 -17.62 -8.68
N LEU A 22 -14.94 -18.10 -9.31
CA LEU A 22 -14.39 -19.44 -9.05
C LEU A 22 -12.89 -19.50 -8.74
N ARG A 23 -12.24 -18.38 -8.43
CA ARG A 23 -10.91 -18.38 -7.79
C ARG A 23 -11.07 -17.84 -6.38
N GLY A 24 -10.80 -18.68 -5.37
CA GLY A 24 -10.82 -18.27 -3.97
C GLY A 24 -10.08 -16.94 -3.82
N ARG A 25 -10.83 -15.87 -3.49
CA ARG A 25 -10.25 -14.54 -3.33
C ARG A 25 -9.22 -14.64 -2.23
N VAL A 26 -7.95 -14.55 -2.59
CA VAL A 26 -6.89 -14.52 -1.60
C VAL A 26 -7.11 -13.25 -0.75
N PRO A 27 -7.16 -13.36 0.58
CA PRO A 27 -7.64 -12.26 1.40
C PRO A 27 -6.66 -11.08 1.36
N CYS A 28 -7.23 -9.87 1.36
CA CYS A 28 -6.51 -8.65 1.66
C CYS A 28 -6.61 -8.44 3.18
N VAL A 29 -5.48 -8.31 3.84
CA VAL A 29 -5.40 -8.17 5.30
C VAL A 29 -4.97 -6.76 5.65
N LEU A 30 -5.68 -6.11 6.57
CA LEU A 30 -5.27 -4.86 7.19
C LEU A 30 -4.69 -5.17 8.57
N LEU A 31 -3.38 -4.98 8.71
CA LEU A 31 -2.67 -5.14 9.96
C LEU A 31 -2.81 -3.86 10.79
N ASP A 32 -3.64 -3.88 11.83
CA ASP A 32 -3.75 -2.75 12.75
C ASP A 32 -2.68 -2.87 13.85
N LEU A 33 -1.68 -1.99 13.83
CA LEU A 33 -0.65 -1.90 14.88
C LEU A 33 -1.13 -1.13 16.13
N GLN A 34 -2.45 -0.91 16.23
CA GLN A 34 -3.13 -0.32 17.37
C GLN A 34 -2.70 1.12 17.63
N ARG A 35 -1.95 1.37 18.71
CA ARG A 35 -1.43 2.70 19.07
C ARG A 35 -0.26 3.12 18.18
N ASP A 36 0.34 2.16 17.49
CA ASP A 36 1.53 2.35 16.67
C ASP A 36 1.18 2.60 15.19
N SER A 37 -0.08 2.97 14.92
CA SER A 37 -0.59 3.38 13.60
C SER A 37 -1.48 4.62 13.73
N LEU A 38 -1.47 5.51 12.72
CA LEU A 38 -2.46 6.59 12.66
C LEU A 38 -3.87 6.01 12.51
N ARG A 39 -4.78 6.41 13.42
CA ARG A 39 -6.14 5.86 13.47
C ARG A 39 -6.96 6.23 12.25
N GLU A 40 -6.73 7.42 11.71
CA GLU A 40 -7.32 7.92 10.48
C GLU A 40 -6.93 7.05 9.28
N SER A 41 -5.68 6.57 9.23
CA SER A 41 -5.26 5.69 8.14
C SER A 41 -5.93 4.31 8.22
N VAL A 42 -5.94 3.72 9.42
CA VAL A 42 -6.65 2.45 9.67
C VAL A 42 -8.12 2.58 9.28
N ALA A 43 -8.80 3.65 9.71
CA ALA A 43 -10.20 3.91 9.41
C ALA A 43 -10.44 4.11 7.90
N GLY A 44 -9.55 4.82 7.21
CA GLY A 44 -9.62 5.05 5.77
C GLY A 44 -9.53 3.76 4.96
N TYR A 45 -8.58 2.88 5.26
CA TYR A 45 -8.49 1.57 4.60
C TYR A 45 -9.68 0.68 4.91
N ALA A 46 -10.12 0.63 6.17
CA ALA A 46 -11.28 -0.17 6.56
C ALA A 46 -12.55 0.30 5.82
N ALA A 47 -12.84 1.60 5.82
CA ALA A 47 -14.01 2.16 5.15
C ALA A 47 -13.92 2.06 3.62
N GLY A 48 -12.73 2.27 3.05
CA GLY A 48 -12.52 2.29 1.60
C GLY A 48 -12.65 0.93 0.91
N PHE A 49 -12.43 -0.17 1.64
CA PHE A 49 -12.27 -1.50 1.05
C PHE A 49 -13.09 -2.62 1.70
N GLN A 50 -13.98 -2.32 2.63
CA GLN A 50 -14.96 -3.31 3.10
C GLN A 50 -15.90 -3.78 1.98
N PRO A 51 -16.33 -5.06 1.98
CA PRO A 51 -15.96 -6.14 2.90
C PRO A 51 -14.71 -6.94 2.46
N ARG A 52 -13.90 -6.42 1.51
CA ARG A 52 -12.78 -7.15 0.90
C ARG A 52 -11.54 -7.26 1.79
N VAL A 53 -11.49 -6.46 2.86
CA VAL A 53 -10.37 -6.40 3.79
C VAL A 53 -10.74 -7.08 5.09
N VAL A 54 -9.91 -8.03 5.51
CA VAL A 54 -9.97 -8.68 6.82
C VAL A 54 -9.02 -7.95 7.74
N ARG A 55 -9.51 -7.47 8.88
CA ARG A 55 -8.65 -6.85 9.89
C ARG A 55 -7.95 -7.94 10.70
N ALA A 56 -6.66 -7.74 10.95
CA ALA A 56 -5.84 -8.60 11.79
C ALA A 56 -5.03 -7.75 12.77
N ASP A 57 -4.75 -8.34 13.93
CA ASP A 57 -3.89 -7.77 14.96
C ASP A 57 -2.67 -8.69 15.15
N MET A 58 -1.59 -8.16 15.72
CA MET A 58 -0.42 -8.99 16.06
C MET A 58 -0.73 -9.93 17.24
N PRO A 59 -0.21 -11.17 17.24
CA PRO A 59 0.71 -11.77 16.27
C PRO A 59 0.05 -12.51 15.09
N ASP A 60 -1.29 -12.56 15.05
CA ASP A 60 -2.06 -13.47 14.21
C ASP A 60 -2.44 -12.85 12.87
N ILE A 61 -1.50 -12.89 11.91
CA ILE A 61 -1.75 -12.47 10.53
C ILE A 61 -2.15 -13.70 9.70
N PRO A 62 -3.40 -13.80 9.18
CA PRO A 62 -3.79 -14.91 8.35
C PRO A 62 -3.03 -14.89 7.00
N PRO A 63 -2.87 -16.03 6.32
CA PRO A 63 -2.30 -16.08 4.98
C PRO A 63 -3.04 -15.14 4.03
N CYS A 64 -2.31 -14.30 3.30
CA CYS A 64 -2.88 -13.25 2.47
C CYS A 64 -2.10 -13.03 1.18
N ALA A 65 -2.76 -12.50 0.15
CA ALA A 65 -2.11 -12.02 -1.08
C ALA A 65 -1.68 -10.57 -0.94
N VAL A 66 -2.40 -9.82 -0.11
CA VAL A 66 -2.09 -8.43 0.17
C VAL A 66 -2.11 -8.20 1.66
N LEU A 67 -1.06 -7.55 2.16
CA LEU A 67 -0.97 -7.03 3.51
C LEU A 67 -0.92 -5.51 3.45
N LEU A 68 -1.85 -4.83 4.11
CA LEU A 68 -1.90 -3.39 4.28
C LEU A 68 -1.42 -3.05 5.69
N VAL A 69 -0.38 -2.24 5.80
CA VAL A 69 0.15 -1.73 7.06
C VAL A 69 -0.03 -0.20 7.05
N PRO A 70 -1.14 0.29 7.64
CA PRO A 70 -1.56 1.69 7.55
C PRO A 70 -0.71 2.57 8.48
N ALA A 71 -0.20 3.66 7.92
CA ALA A 71 0.53 4.75 8.56
C ALA A 71 1.23 4.37 9.87
N ALA A 72 2.21 3.48 9.81
CA ALA A 72 2.94 2.99 10.98
C ALA A 72 3.75 4.13 11.62
N LEU A 73 3.51 4.37 12.91
CA LEU A 73 4.28 5.25 13.78
C LEU A 73 5.45 4.52 14.42
N GLU A 74 5.25 3.25 14.76
CA GLU A 74 6.32 2.39 15.25
C GLU A 74 6.14 0.99 14.67
N ILE A 75 7.22 0.38 14.21
CA ILE A 75 7.22 -1.00 13.74
C ILE A 75 8.09 -1.81 14.70
N SER A 76 7.45 -2.53 15.62
CA SER A 76 8.19 -3.44 16.49
C SER A 76 8.93 -4.51 15.68
N PRO A 77 10.07 -5.04 16.16
CA PRO A 77 10.76 -6.15 15.51
C PRO A 77 9.85 -7.37 15.26
N LEU A 78 8.85 -7.59 16.11
CA LEU A 78 7.87 -8.67 15.95
C LEU A 78 6.96 -8.41 14.73
N ALA A 79 6.44 -7.19 14.59
CA ALA A 79 5.63 -6.77 13.44
C ALA A 79 6.47 -6.80 12.15
N ALA A 80 7.70 -6.29 12.19
CA ALA A 80 8.60 -6.30 11.04
C ALA A 80 8.84 -7.71 10.51
N ARG A 81 9.15 -8.66 11.41
CA ARG A 81 9.30 -10.08 11.04
C ARG A 81 8.02 -10.67 10.47
N ALA A 82 6.85 -10.30 10.97
CA ALA A 82 5.59 -10.79 10.44
C ALA A 82 5.33 -10.29 9.01
N ILE A 83 5.59 -9.01 8.74
CA ILE A 83 5.50 -8.43 7.38
C ILE A 83 6.48 -9.13 6.43
N VAL A 84 7.72 -9.35 6.87
CA VAL A 84 8.75 -10.09 6.10
C VAL A 84 8.31 -11.53 5.80
N ARG A 85 7.69 -12.22 6.76
CA ARG A 85 7.12 -13.57 6.52
C ARG A 85 6.04 -13.53 5.43
N CYS A 86 5.14 -12.54 5.44
CA CYS A 86 4.13 -12.39 4.40
C CYS A 86 4.76 -12.15 3.01
N LEU A 87 5.80 -11.31 2.93
CA LEU A 87 6.56 -11.08 1.70
C LEU A 87 7.22 -12.38 1.19
N HIS A 88 7.87 -13.16 2.06
CA HIS A 88 8.43 -14.46 1.68
C HIS A 88 7.36 -15.48 1.27
N ALA A 89 6.15 -15.39 1.81
CA ALA A 89 5.00 -16.19 1.39
C ALA A 89 4.44 -15.79 0.01
N GLY A 90 4.89 -14.68 -0.57
CA GLY A 90 4.47 -14.20 -1.89
C GLY A 90 3.44 -13.07 -1.85
N ALA A 91 3.15 -12.52 -0.68
CA ALA A 91 2.21 -11.40 -0.54
C ALA A 91 2.80 -10.09 -1.10
N THR A 92 1.92 -9.20 -1.53
CA THR A 92 2.23 -7.79 -1.72
C THR A 92 1.98 -7.06 -0.41
N ALA A 93 3.00 -6.44 0.19
CA ALA A 93 2.84 -5.60 1.37
C ALA A 93 2.85 -4.12 0.97
N ILE A 94 1.81 -3.37 1.34
CA ILE A 94 1.79 -1.91 1.31
C ILE A 94 2.09 -1.42 2.72
N LEU A 95 3.29 -0.86 2.90
CA LEU A 95 3.75 -0.28 4.15
C LEU A 95 3.72 1.24 4.05
N GLU A 96 2.77 1.86 4.72
CA GLU A 96 2.74 3.30 4.91
C GLU A 96 3.54 3.67 6.16
N SER A 97 4.41 4.67 6.03
CA SER A 97 5.13 5.24 7.16
C SER A 97 4.49 6.55 7.59
N ALA A 98 4.26 6.67 8.90
CA ALA A 98 3.88 7.90 9.57
C ALA A 98 5.08 8.55 10.29
N ALA A 99 6.31 8.22 9.91
CA ALA A 99 7.52 8.74 10.57
C ALA A 99 7.57 10.27 10.59
N GLY A 100 6.89 10.93 9.66
CA GLY A 100 6.75 12.39 9.65
C GLY A 100 6.09 12.96 10.90
N PHE A 101 5.31 12.18 11.65
CA PHE A 101 4.62 12.63 12.86
C PHE A 101 5.41 12.37 14.16
N LEU A 102 6.57 11.73 14.06
CA LEU A 102 7.40 11.35 15.20
C LEU A 102 8.36 12.46 15.63
N ASP A 103 8.87 12.34 16.85
CA ASP A 103 10.07 13.06 17.28
C ASP A 103 11.34 12.44 16.66
N GLU A 104 12.48 13.13 16.80
CA GLU A 104 13.74 12.71 16.18
C GLU A 104 14.22 11.32 16.65
N ARG A 105 14.01 10.99 17.93
CA ARG A 105 14.45 9.71 18.50
C ARG A 105 13.61 8.57 17.95
N ALA A 106 12.29 8.73 17.94
CA ALA A 106 11.36 7.75 17.39
C ALA A 106 11.56 7.59 15.87
N PHE A 107 11.79 8.69 15.13
CA PHE A 107 12.15 8.63 13.72
C PHE A 107 13.43 7.82 13.48
N CYS A 108 14.48 8.02 14.29
CA CYS A 108 15.72 7.25 14.16
C CYS A 108 15.51 5.75 14.41
N ALA A 109 14.64 5.39 15.36
CA ALA A 109 14.29 4.00 15.63
C ALA A 109 13.52 3.39 14.44
N GLU A 110 12.51 4.08 13.90
CA GLU A 110 11.77 3.61 12.72
C GLU A 110 12.70 3.46 11.51
N ARG A 111 13.56 4.45 11.24
CA ARG A 111 14.56 4.38 10.16
C ARG A 111 15.46 3.15 10.30
N THR A 112 15.87 2.80 11.52
CA THR A 112 16.67 1.60 11.77
C THR A 112 15.89 0.34 11.43
N VAL A 113 14.61 0.24 11.84
CA VAL A 113 13.76 -0.90 11.49
C VAL A 113 13.51 -1.01 9.98
N LEU A 114 13.24 0.13 9.32
CA LEU A 114 13.07 0.23 7.87
C LEU A 114 14.30 -0.29 7.14
N GLN A 115 15.50 0.08 7.60
CA GLN A 115 16.74 -0.38 7.01
C GLN A 115 17.00 -1.86 7.31
N ASP A 116 16.93 -2.29 8.57
CA ASP A 116 17.32 -3.63 8.99
C ASP A 116 16.40 -4.75 8.46
N TYR A 117 15.10 -4.50 8.41
CA TYR A 117 14.11 -5.52 8.04
C TYR A 117 13.65 -5.44 6.61
N PHE A 118 13.64 -4.22 6.06
CA PHE A 118 13.06 -3.98 4.75
C PHE A 118 14.07 -3.50 3.74
N ASP A 119 15.30 -3.14 4.13
CA ASP A 119 16.31 -2.48 3.28
C ASP A 119 15.79 -1.15 2.68
N ILE A 120 14.99 -0.40 3.46
CA ILE A 120 14.47 0.90 3.06
C ILE A 120 15.30 2.01 3.71
N ASN A 121 15.96 2.80 2.88
CA ASN A 121 16.64 4.01 3.31
C ASN A 121 15.68 5.20 3.23
N VAL A 122 15.50 5.94 4.33
CA VAL A 122 14.68 7.16 4.37
C VAL A 122 15.48 8.37 4.85
N GLU A 123 15.14 9.51 4.29
CA GLU A 123 15.65 10.82 4.68
C GLU A 123 14.76 11.43 5.78
N PRO A 124 15.23 12.46 6.51
CA PRO A 124 14.42 13.16 7.49
C PRO A 124 13.08 13.67 6.93
N PRO A 125 11.99 13.66 7.72
CA PRO A 125 10.70 14.09 7.23
C PRO A 125 10.68 15.54 6.77
N VAL A 126 9.92 15.81 5.72
CA VAL A 126 9.76 17.16 5.15
C VAL A 126 8.33 17.63 5.37
N GLN A 127 8.19 18.80 5.97
CA GLN A 127 6.90 19.45 6.13
C GLN A 127 6.48 20.14 4.82
N LEU A 128 5.27 19.83 4.36
CA LEU A 128 4.75 20.38 3.12
C LEU A 128 3.96 21.68 3.35
N TRP A 129 3.46 21.94 4.56
CA TRP A 129 2.70 23.14 4.88
C TRP A 129 3.56 24.19 5.63
N PRO A 130 3.46 25.50 5.37
CA PRO A 130 2.42 26.23 4.63
C PRO A 130 2.69 26.48 3.14
N ARG A 131 3.23 25.50 2.38
CA ARG A 131 3.43 25.67 0.92
C ARG A 131 2.10 25.64 0.14
N GLN A 132 2.18 25.86 -1.17
CA GLN A 132 1.09 25.59 -2.12
C GLN A 132 0.55 24.17 -1.91
N THR A 133 -0.75 23.96 -2.12
CA THR A 133 -1.45 22.67 -1.94
C THR A 133 -0.59 21.51 -2.47
N PRO A 134 -0.02 20.69 -1.57
CA PRO A 134 0.97 19.72 -2.00
C PRO A 134 0.29 18.49 -2.58
N TYR A 135 0.88 17.98 -3.66
CA TYR A 135 0.43 16.78 -4.34
C TYR A 135 1.56 15.78 -4.41
N VAL A 136 1.21 14.52 -4.29
CA VAL A 136 2.05 13.37 -4.57
C VAL A 136 1.71 12.89 -5.97
N ASP A 137 2.71 12.94 -6.85
CA ASP A 137 2.64 12.45 -8.22
C ASP A 137 3.05 10.97 -8.23
N TYR A 138 2.06 10.08 -8.35
CA TYR A 138 2.25 8.64 -8.53
C TYR A 138 2.41 8.31 -10.01
N LEU A 139 3.31 7.40 -10.35
CA LEU A 139 3.55 6.91 -11.72
C LEU A 139 3.14 5.45 -11.94
N TRP A 140 2.94 4.69 -10.85
CA TRP A 140 2.52 3.30 -10.87
C TRP A 140 1.40 3.10 -9.85
N PRO A 141 0.38 2.23 -10.08
CA PRO A 141 0.21 1.37 -11.26
C PRO A 141 -0.31 2.11 -12.49
N TYR A 142 -0.75 3.35 -12.31
CA TYR A 142 -1.02 4.33 -13.36
C TYR A 142 -0.67 5.73 -12.82
N ALA A 143 -0.60 6.72 -13.70
CA ALA A 143 -0.31 8.08 -13.30
C ALA A 143 -1.49 8.70 -12.53
N ALA A 144 -1.27 9.10 -11.27
CA ALA A 144 -2.28 9.70 -10.41
C ALA A 144 -1.69 10.84 -9.59
N LYS A 145 -2.49 11.86 -9.31
CA LYS A 145 -2.08 13.01 -8.49
C LYS A 145 -2.94 13.07 -7.23
N LEU A 146 -2.34 12.76 -6.09
CA LEU A 146 -3.04 12.65 -4.81
C LEU A 146 -2.66 13.81 -3.89
N ARG A 147 -3.64 14.41 -3.23
CA ARG A 147 -3.39 15.54 -2.33
C ARG A 147 -2.87 15.03 -0.99
N ASP A 148 -1.76 15.60 -0.53
CA ASP A 148 -1.27 15.44 0.84
C ASP A 148 -1.45 16.77 1.59
N PHE A 149 -1.55 16.73 2.91
CA PHE A 149 -1.80 17.91 3.75
C PHE A 149 -0.82 18.04 4.91
N SER A 150 0.24 17.24 4.92
CA SER A 150 0.99 16.96 6.13
C SER A 150 2.50 17.00 5.92
N ARG A 151 3.15 15.85 6.09
CA ARG A 151 4.58 15.63 6.06
C ARG A 151 4.83 14.37 5.25
N VAL A 152 5.90 14.39 4.47
CA VAL A 152 6.38 13.21 3.74
C VAL A 152 7.67 12.71 4.35
N VAL A 153 7.91 11.41 4.21
CA VAL A 153 9.17 10.74 4.52
C VAL A 153 9.85 10.41 3.19
N PRO A 154 10.83 11.22 2.73
CA PRO A 154 11.48 10.96 1.46
C PRO A 154 12.36 9.71 1.51
N LEU A 155 12.56 9.09 0.36
CA LEU A 155 13.49 7.97 0.18
C LEU A 155 14.92 8.48 0.03
N GLY A 156 15.84 7.81 0.71
CA GLY A 156 17.28 7.95 0.48
C GLY A 156 17.75 7.20 -0.76
N GLY A 157 19.08 7.23 -1.00
CA GLY A 157 19.72 6.49 -2.09
C GLY A 157 19.61 4.97 -1.90
N GLN A 158 18.86 4.29 -2.76
CA GLN A 158 18.67 2.85 -2.71
C GLN A 158 18.18 2.28 -4.05
N ALA A 159 18.23 0.94 -4.18
CA ALA A 159 17.70 0.21 -5.33
C ALA A 159 16.18 0.04 -5.25
N GLY A 160 15.55 -0.12 -6.43
CA GLY A 160 14.12 -0.36 -6.59
C GLY A 160 13.43 0.74 -7.41
N GLU A 161 12.18 0.47 -7.78
CA GLU A 161 11.38 1.35 -8.63
C GLU A 161 10.77 2.46 -7.77
N ARG A 162 11.19 3.71 -7.96
CA ARG A 162 10.50 4.85 -7.37
C ARG A 162 9.16 5.01 -8.08
N ILE A 163 8.07 5.09 -7.32
CA ILE A 163 6.72 5.10 -7.89
C ILE A 163 5.93 6.36 -7.56
N ALA A 164 6.43 7.22 -6.67
CA ALA A 164 5.79 8.48 -6.36
C ALA A 164 6.78 9.57 -5.92
N TRP A 165 6.43 10.82 -6.21
CA TRP A 165 7.24 12.00 -5.94
C TRP A 165 6.41 13.15 -5.35
N VAL A 166 7.05 13.96 -4.53
CA VAL A 166 6.59 15.31 -4.18
C VAL A 166 7.68 16.28 -4.63
N ASP A 167 7.37 17.16 -5.56
CA ASP A 167 8.35 18.00 -6.27
C ASP A 167 9.48 17.13 -6.86
N ARG A 168 10.67 17.16 -6.25
CA ARG A 168 11.85 16.36 -6.65
C ARG A 168 12.20 15.26 -5.65
N LEU A 169 11.40 15.11 -4.59
CA LEU A 169 11.64 14.15 -3.52
C LEU A 169 10.90 12.85 -3.83
N PRO A 170 11.60 11.72 -4.00
CA PRO A 170 10.93 10.42 -4.12
C PRO A 170 10.34 10.04 -2.76
N VAL A 171 9.05 9.68 -2.73
CA VAL A 171 8.32 9.38 -1.48
C VAL A 171 7.67 7.99 -1.49
N ALA A 172 7.79 7.23 -2.57
CA ALA A 172 7.31 5.85 -2.61
C ALA A 172 8.19 4.94 -3.45
N LEU A 173 8.30 3.69 -3.02
CA LEU A 173 9.14 2.65 -3.61
C LEU A 173 8.31 1.39 -3.87
N LYS A 174 8.59 0.71 -4.98
CA LYS A 174 8.16 -0.66 -5.25
C LYS A 174 9.37 -1.53 -5.56
N ARG A 175 9.44 -2.71 -4.94
CA ARG A 175 10.45 -3.73 -5.27
C ARG A 175 9.96 -5.15 -5.00
N GLY A 176 10.61 -6.12 -5.64
CA GLY A 176 10.50 -7.51 -5.21
C GLY A 176 11.16 -7.70 -3.84
N SER A 177 10.54 -8.50 -2.97
CA SER A 177 11.12 -8.90 -1.69
C SER A 177 10.73 -10.35 -1.39
N GLY A 178 11.72 -11.24 -1.34
CA GLY A 178 11.46 -12.68 -1.36
C GLY A 178 10.69 -13.09 -2.61
N ARG A 179 9.54 -13.76 -2.41
CA ARG A 179 8.59 -14.12 -3.49
C ARG A 179 7.51 -13.05 -3.70
N GLY A 180 7.47 -12.05 -2.82
CA GLY A 180 6.44 -11.03 -2.75
C GLY A 180 6.88 -9.70 -3.34
N THR A 181 6.05 -8.68 -3.11
CA THR A 181 6.33 -7.30 -3.53
C THR A 181 6.17 -6.37 -2.34
N LEU A 182 7.18 -5.56 -2.07
CA LEU A 182 7.10 -4.49 -1.08
C LEU A 182 6.78 -3.18 -1.79
N ILE A 183 5.75 -2.50 -1.32
CA ILE A 183 5.40 -1.13 -1.68
C ILE A 183 5.51 -0.30 -0.42
N PHE A 184 6.45 0.65 -0.40
CA PHE A 184 6.61 1.60 0.69
C PHE A 184 6.04 2.96 0.29
N LEU A 185 5.29 3.57 1.20
CA LEU A 185 4.69 4.89 1.04
C LEU A 185 5.14 5.79 2.21
N GLY A 186 5.97 6.78 1.92
CA GLY A 186 6.37 7.84 2.86
C GLY A 186 5.33 8.96 2.99
N SER A 187 4.21 8.85 2.29
CA SER A 187 3.03 9.71 2.39
C SER A 187 1.81 8.79 2.59
N PRO A 188 1.21 8.78 3.79
CA PRO A 188 0.04 7.96 4.06
C PRO A 188 -1.17 8.32 3.18
N LEU A 189 -1.74 7.33 2.50
CA LEU A 189 -2.98 7.45 1.72
C LEU A 189 -4.22 7.32 2.59
N GLY A 190 -4.11 6.65 3.73
CA GLY A 190 -5.24 6.38 4.63
C GLY A 190 -6.10 7.62 4.98
N PRO A 191 -5.54 8.78 5.33
CA PRO A 191 -6.34 10.00 5.53
C PRO A 191 -7.14 10.44 4.30
N ALA A 192 -6.58 10.32 3.09
CA ALA A 192 -7.29 10.61 1.84
C ALA A 192 -8.41 9.59 1.58
N LEU A 193 -8.15 8.31 1.86
CA LEU A 193 -9.17 7.26 1.80
C LEU A 193 -10.32 7.53 2.78
N TRP A 194 -10.00 7.98 3.99
CA TRP A 194 -10.97 8.35 5.01
C TRP A 194 -11.81 9.55 4.60
N ALA A 195 -11.19 10.56 3.97
CA ALA A 195 -11.88 11.72 3.39
C ALA A 195 -12.71 11.38 2.14
N GLY A 196 -12.66 10.14 1.66
CA GLY A 196 -13.45 9.67 0.52
C GLY A 196 -12.85 9.99 -0.84
N ASP A 197 -11.55 10.34 -0.91
CA ASP A 197 -10.85 10.70 -2.15
C ASP A 197 -10.97 9.56 -3.18
N VAL A 198 -11.57 9.89 -4.33
CA VAL A 198 -11.86 8.93 -5.40
C VAL A 198 -10.59 8.46 -6.08
N GLU A 199 -9.61 9.35 -6.25
CA GLU A 199 -8.35 9.05 -6.92
C GLU A 199 -7.48 8.15 -6.02
N ALA A 200 -7.42 8.44 -4.71
CA ALA A 200 -6.70 7.59 -3.75
C ALA A 200 -7.30 6.18 -3.70
N ARG A 201 -8.64 6.07 -3.69
CA ARG A 201 -9.35 4.79 -3.73
C ARG A 201 -9.10 4.04 -5.03
N GLY A 202 -9.13 4.75 -6.16
CA GLY A 202 -8.85 4.19 -7.49
C GLY A 202 -7.43 3.63 -7.58
N TRP A 203 -6.46 4.40 -7.11
CA TRP A 203 -5.05 4.03 -7.11
C TRP A 203 -4.79 2.76 -6.29
N VAL A 204 -5.25 2.73 -5.02
CA VAL A 204 -5.10 1.54 -4.18
C VAL A 204 -5.84 0.34 -4.78
N SER A 205 -7.05 0.53 -5.31
CA SER A 205 -7.80 -0.55 -5.99
C SER A 205 -7.01 -1.17 -7.15
N ALA A 206 -6.33 -0.34 -7.95
CA ALA A 206 -5.49 -0.81 -9.04
C ALA A 206 -4.28 -1.58 -8.51
N VAL A 207 -3.64 -1.13 -7.43
CA VAL A 207 -2.57 -1.90 -6.77
C VAL A 207 -3.07 -3.29 -6.35
N LEU A 208 -4.22 -3.36 -5.69
CA LEU A 208 -4.83 -4.62 -5.25
C LEU A 208 -5.13 -5.56 -6.43
N ALA A 209 -5.56 -5.01 -7.57
CA ALA A 209 -5.79 -5.78 -8.79
C ALA A 209 -4.48 -6.40 -9.33
N THR A 210 -3.40 -5.61 -9.40
CA THR A 210 -2.09 -6.12 -9.87
C THR A 210 -1.52 -7.23 -8.98
N ALA A 211 -1.74 -7.15 -7.66
CA ALA A 211 -1.33 -8.20 -6.73
C ALA A 211 -2.11 -9.50 -6.95
N SER A 212 -3.42 -9.39 -7.21
CA SER A 212 -4.29 -10.54 -7.45
C SER A 212 -3.93 -11.28 -8.75
N GLU A 213 -3.58 -10.55 -9.81
CA GLU A 213 -3.14 -11.13 -11.09
C GLU A 213 -1.84 -11.93 -10.97
N ARG A 214 -0.93 -11.53 -10.08
CA ARG A 214 0.31 -12.26 -9.82
C ARG A 214 0.07 -13.59 -9.12
N CYS A 215 -0.77 -13.62 -8.08
CA CYS A 215 -1.16 -14.88 -7.43
C CYS A 215 -1.88 -15.84 -8.38
N ALA A 216 -2.54 -15.30 -9.42
CA ALA A 216 -3.28 -16.05 -10.41
C ALA A 216 -2.40 -16.72 -11.51
N ARG A 217 -1.11 -16.39 -11.60
CA ARG A 217 -0.17 -17.00 -12.56
C ARG A 217 0.57 -18.17 -11.91
N PRO A 218 0.49 -19.41 -12.44
CA PRO A 218 1.33 -20.50 -11.97
C PRO A 218 2.82 -20.20 -12.25
N PRO A 219 3.75 -20.72 -11.44
CA PRO A 219 5.17 -20.60 -11.73
C PRO A 219 5.47 -21.27 -13.07
N SER A 220 6.14 -20.57 -13.96
CA SER A 220 6.70 -21.15 -15.18
C SER A 220 7.77 -22.17 -14.77
N CYS A 221 7.53 -23.45 -15.06
CA CYS A 221 8.56 -24.49 -14.99
C CYS A 221 9.61 -24.29 -16.09
#